data_AF-A0A838FLK6-F1
#
_entry.id   AF-A0A838FLK6-F1
#
_cell.length_a   1.000
_cell.length_b   1.000
_cell.length_c   1.000
_cell.angle_alpha   90.00
_cell.angle_beta   90.00
_cell.angle_gamma   90.00
#
_symmetry.space_group_name_H-M   'P 1'
#
loop_
_entity.id
_entity.type
_entity.pdbx_description
1 polymer ?
#
loop_
_entity_poly.entity_id
_entity_poly.type
_entity_poly.pdbx_seq_one_letter_code
_entity_poly.pdbx_strand_id
1 'polypeptide(L)' 'MRASDVHAYGDPELVEFIGERRQEVFNLRFQHSTGQLENTARMTGAKRDLARGLTIARQRDIDVDRELRRQRDE' A
#
# COMPACT_ATOMS: atom_id res chain seq x y z
N MET A 1 -10.45 0.29 4.60
CA MET A 1 -10.84 1.32 3.61
C MET A 1 -11.94 0.80 2.69
N ARG A 2 -12.73 1.67 2.06
CA ARG A 2 -13.60 1.31 0.93
C ARG A 2 -12.82 1.48 -0.38
N ALA A 3 -13.20 0.75 -1.42
CA ALA A 3 -12.53 0.83 -2.72
C ALA A 3 -12.67 2.22 -3.36
N SER A 4 -13.78 2.90 -3.08
CA SER A 4 -14.10 4.25 -3.56
C SER A 4 -13.06 5.29 -3.11
N ASP A 5 -12.57 5.15 -1.87
CA ASP A 5 -11.65 6.10 -1.26
C ASP A 5 -10.30 6.11 -2.00
N VAL A 6 -9.84 4.94 -2.43
CA VAL A 6 -8.57 4.79 -3.17
C VAL A 6 -8.67 5.36 -4.59
N HIS A 7 -9.88 5.36 -5.16
CA HIS A 7 -10.12 5.90 -6.50
C HIS A 7 -10.11 7.44 -6.53
N ALA A 8 -10.35 8.07 -5.38
CA ALA A 8 -10.34 9.52 -5.24
C ALA A 8 -8.93 10.12 -5.09
N TYR A 9 -7.90 9.30 -4.86
CA TYR A 9 -6.52 9.78 -4.81
C TYR A 9 -6.05 10.22 -6.19
N GLY A 10 -5.30 11.34 -6.22
CA GLY A 10 -4.47 11.70 -7.37
C GLY A 10 -3.32 10.71 -7.52
N ASP A 11 -2.64 10.78 -8.66
CA ASP A 11 -1.56 9.86 -9.00
C ASP A 11 -0.38 9.89 -8.00
N PRO A 12 0.14 11.05 -7.56
CA PRO A 12 1.21 11.08 -6.56
C PRO A 12 0.75 10.55 -5.19
N GLU A 13 -0.46 10.90 -4.73
CA GLU A 13 -0.97 10.39 -3.45
C GLU A 13 -1.24 8.89 -3.50
N LEU A 14 -1.66 8.36 -4.65
CA LEU A 14 -1.86 6.92 -4.84
C LEU A 14 -0.54 6.15 -4.72
N VAL A 15 0.54 6.69 -5.29
CA VAL A 15 1.87 6.10 -5.23
C VAL A 15 2.40 6.09 -3.78
N GLU A 16 2.28 7.22 -3.08
CA GLU A 16 2.66 7.33 -1.67
C GLU A 16 1.86 6.35 -0.80
N PHE A 17 0.54 6.30 -1.00
CA PHE A 17 -0.35 5.36 -0.33
C PHE A 17 0.09 3.91 -0.51
N ILE A 18 0.47 3.51 -1.73
CA ILE A 18 0.96 2.16 -2.01
C ILE A 18 2.28 1.90 -1.26
N GLY A 19 3.19 2.88 -1.24
CA GLY A 19 4.44 2.82 -0.48
C GLY A 19 4.21 2.57 1.00
N GLU A 20 3.36 3.38 1.63
CA GLU A 20 2.99 3.22 3.04
C GLU A 20 2.38 1.84 3.34
N ARG A 21 1.43 1.40 2.52
CA ARG A 21 0.76 0.11 2.72
C ARG A 21 1.73 -1.06 2.53
N ARG A 22 2.72 -0.96 1.63
CA ARG A 22 3.81 -1.96 1.51
C ARG A 22 4.63 -2.03 2.79
N GLN A 23 5.05 -0.89 3.33
CA GLN A 23 5.83 -0.83 4.58
C GLN A 23 5.03 -1.40 5.75
N GLU A 24 3.74 -1.07 5.82
CA GLU A 24 2.88 -1.57 6.86
C GLU A 24 2.70 -3.10 6.79
N VAL A 25 2.47 -3.65 5.60
CA VAL A 25 2.38 -5.11 5.43
C VAL A 25 3.71 -5.78 5.84
N PHE A 26 4.85 -5.17 5.53
CA PHE A 26 6.15 -5.67 5.99
C PHE A 26 6.24 -5.69 7.52
N ASN A 27 5.91 -4.58 8.18
CA ASN A 27 5.93 -4.47 9.64
C ASN A 27 4.98 -5.50 10.30
N LEU A 28 3.77 -5.67 9.76
CA LEU A 28 2.81 -6.66 10.26
C LEU A 28 3.29 -8.09 10.06
N ARG A 29 3.99 -8.40 8.95
CA ARG A 29 4.62 -9.72 8.74
C ARG A 29 5.75 -9.96 9.74
N PHE A 30 6.55 -8.93 10.02
CA PHE A 30 7.60 -9.01 11.02
C PHE A 30 7.02 -9.28 12.41
N GLN A 31 6.03 -8.49 12.85
CA GLN A 31 5.33 -8.69 14.12
C GLN A 31 4.64 -10.06 14.22
N HIS A 32 4.07 -10.56 13.13
CA HIS A 32 3.49 -11.90 13.08
C HIS A 32 4.55 -12.98 13.25
N SER A 33 5.72 -12.81 12.64
CA SER A 33 6.84 -13.75 12.78
C SER A 33 7.45 -13.76 14.18
N THR A 34 7.43 -12.63 14.88
CA THR A 34 7.91 -12.52 16.28
C THR A 34 6.84 -12.93 17.31
N GLY A 35 5.61 -13.24 16.87
CA GLY A 35 4.49 -13.58 17.75
C GLY A 35 3.91 -12.41 18.54
N GLN A 36 4.27 -11.17 18.20
CA GLN A 36 3.82 -9.94 18.88
C GLN A 36 2.62 -9.28 18.20
N LEU A 37 2.06 -9.91 17.16
CA LEU A 37 0.90 -9.36 16.45
C LEU A 37 -0.39 -9.64 17.22
N GLU A 38 -0.92 -8.63 17.89
CA GLU A 38 -2.18 -8.73 18.66
C GLU A 38 -3.41 -8.91 17.75
N ASN A 39 -3.41 -8.28 16.57
CA ASN A 39 -4.56 -8.29 15.65
C ASN A 39 -4.18 -8.83 14.26
N THR A 40 -4.44 -10.11 14.04
CA THR A 40 -4.19 -10.80 12.76
C THR A 40 -5.10 -10.32 11.63
N ALA A 41 -6.31 -9.84 11.94
CA ALA A 41 -7.24 -9.31 10.95
C ALA A 41 -6.69 -8.04 10.27
N ARG A 42 -5.88 -7.24 10.97
CA ARG A 42 -5.22 -6.07 10.40
C ARG A 42 -4.31 -6.43 9.22
N MET A 43 -3.64 -7.59 9.27
CA MET A 43 -2.81 -8.06 8.15
C MET A 43 -3.63 -8.26 6.88
N THR A 44 -4.80 -8.91 6.98
CA THR A 44 -5.70 -9.13 5.85
C THR A 44 -6.26 -7.81 5.31
N GLY A 45 -6.60 -6.87 6.20
CA GLY A 45 -7.01 -5.52 5.82
C GLY A 45 -5.92 -4.78 5.04
N ALA A 46 -4.67 -4.78 5.54
CA ALA A 46 -3.54 -4.09 4.93
C ALA A 46 -3.22 -4.63 3.54
N LYS A 47 -3.25 -5.97 3.37
CA LYS A 47 -3.07 -6.62 2.08
C LYS A 47 -4.17 -6.23 1.07
N ARG A 48 -5.43 -6.15 1.50
CA ARG A 48 -6.54 -5.74 0.64
C ARG A 48 -6.44 -4.28 0.22
N ASP A 49 -6.06 -3.40 1.15
CA ASP A 49 -5.88 -1.98 0.85
C ASP A 49 -4.70 -1.77 -0.14
N LEU A 50 -3.59 -2.48 0.05
CA LEU A 50 -2.47 -2.51 -0.90
C LEU A 50 -2.89 -3.02 -2.28
N ALA A 51 -3.63 -4.13 -2.34
CA ALA A 51 -4.09 -4.70 -3.60
C ALA A 51 -5.01 -3.74 -4.39
N ARG A 52 -5.88 -2.98 -3.69
CA ARG A 52 -6.73 -1.95 -4.31
C ARG A 52 -5.91 -0.83 -4.93
N GLY A 53 -4.92 -0.32 -4.20
CA GLY A 53 -3.99 0.70 -4.70
C GLY A 53 -3.26 0.24 -5.96
N LEU A 54 -2.65 -0.95 -5.91
CA LEU A 54 -1.96 -1.55 -7.06
C LEU A 54 -2.88 -1.78 -8.26
N THR A 55 -4.14 -2.15 -8.02
CA THR A 55 -5.13 -2.36 -9.09
C THR A 55 -5.41 -1.05 -9.82
N ILE A 56 -5.64 0.05 -9.07
CA ILE A 56 -5.91 1.36 -9.67
C ILE A 56 -4.65 1.90 -10.36
N ALA A 57 -3.47 1.75 -9.75
CA ALA A 57 -2.22 2.17 -10.38
C ALA A 57 -2.03 1.45 -11.73
N ARG A 58 -2.32 0.15 -11.80
CA ARG A 58 -2.28 -0.61 -13.06
C ARG A 58 -3.37 -0.19 -14.06
N GLN A 59 -4.56 0.20 -13.60
CA GLN A 59 -5.61 0.76 -14.47
C GLN A 59 -5.19 2.11 -15.08
N ARG A 60 -4.41 2.90 -14.35
CA ARG A 60 -3.87 4.20 -14.78
C ARG A 60 -2.51 4.10 -15.50
N ASP A 61 -2.01 2.88 -15.72
CA ASP A 61 -0.69 2.59 -16.30
C ASP A 61 0.49 3.27 -15.56
N ILE A 62 0.35 3.42 -14.24
CA ILE A 62 1.37 4.02 -13.38
C ILE A 62 2.39 2.95 -12.97
N ASP A 63 3.65 3.18 -13.30
CA ASP A 63 4.77 2.43 -12.72
C ASP A 63 5.07 2.98 -11.32
N VAL A 64 4.45 2.35 -10.32
CA VAL A 64 4.60 2.73 -8.91
C VAL A 64 6.06 2.67 -8.45
N ASP A 65 6.82 1.67 -8.89
CA ASP A 65 8.20 1.51 -8.42
C ASP A 65 9.13 2.56 -9.05
N ARG A 66 8.84 3.00 -10.28
CA ARG A 66 9.51 4.15 -10.90
C ARG A 66 9.18 5.45 -10.18
N GLU A 67 7.91 5.67 -9.87
CA GLU A 67 7.46 6.92 -9.26
C GLU A 67 7.92 7.05 -7.80
N LEU A 68 7.90 5.97 -7.02
CA LEU A 68 8.49 5.92 -5.68
C LEU A 68 10.00 6.23 -5.69
N ARG A 69 10.72 5.86 -6.76
CA ARG A 69 12.14 6.19 -6.90
C ARG A 69 12.34 7.67 -7.20
N ARG A 70 11.53 8.25 -8.11
CA ARG A 70 11.57 9.69 -8.37
C ARG A 70 11.33 10.50 -7.11
N GLN A 71 10.28 10.17 -6.34
CA GLN A 71 9.95 10.86 -5.09
C GLN A 71 11.07 10.80 -4.03
N ARG A 72 11.99 9.83 -4.12
CA ARG A 72 13.12 9.69 -3.18
C ARG A 72 14.38 10.42 -3.63
N ASP A 73 14.50 10.67 -4.94
CA ASP A 73 15.67 11.29 -5.54
C ASP A 73 15.47 12.81 -5.77
N GLU A 74 14.23 13.31 -5.62
CA GLU A 74 13.85 14.73 -5.51
C GLU A 74 13.94 15.25 -4.06
#